data_AF-A0A1H6MYS9-F1
#
_entry.id   AF-A0A1H6MYS9-F1
#
_cell.length_a   1.000
_cell.length_b   1.000
_cell.length_c   1.000
_cell.angle_alpha   90.00
_cell.angle_beta   90.00
_cell.angle_gamma   90.00
#
_symmetry.space_group_name_H-M   'P 1'
#
loop_
_entity.id
_entity.type
_entity.pdbx_description
1 polymer ?
#
loop_
_entity_poly.entity_id
_entity_poly.type
_entity_poly.pdbx_seq_one_letter_code
_entity_poly.pdbx_strand_id
1 'polypeptide(L)'
;MTVFYAFIIIGINLLALLAYRKLGLLRSISQIQAEVELEMHSRAHKLLVQRDQLEVGLVKEAVDEADEKWKGDLAEYMEEFEQEALLRSKKRLNRV
;
A
#
# COMPACT_ATOMS: atom_id res chain seq x y z
N MET A 1 20.12 -9.32 -47.46
CA MET A 1 19.35 -8.12 -47.06
C MET A 1 18.08 -8.48 -46.31
N THR A 2 17.14 -9.25 -46.90
CA THR A 2 15.88 -9.67 -46.25
C THR A 2 16.06 -10.46 -44.95
N VAL A 3 17.02 -11.39 -44.89
CA VAL A 3 17.32 -12.17 -43.68
C VAL A 3 17.81 -11.27 -42.54
N PHE A 4 18.62 -10.26 -42.84
CA PHE A 4 19.10 -9.29 -41.86
C PHE A 4 17.95 -8.45 -41.27
N TYR A 5 17.04 -7.97 -42.12
CA TYR A 5 15.83 -7.29 -41.66
C TYR A 5 14.91 -8.20 -40.82
N ALA A 6 14.80 -9.47 -41.17
CA ALA A 6 14.04 -10.44 -40.38
C ALA A 6 14.62 -10.61 -38.96
N PHE A 7 15.94 -10.71 -38.83
CA PHE A 7 16.59 -10.76 -37.51
C PHE A 7 16.36 -9.49 -36.68
N ILE A 8 16.40 -8.32 -37.30
CA ILE A 8 16.11 -7.04 -36.63
C ILE A 8 14.67 -7.02 -36.11
N ILE A 9 13.70 -7.42 -36.94
CA ILE A 9 12.28 -7.46 -36.55
C ILE A 9 12.06 -8.43 -35.39
N ILE A 10 12.69 -9.61 -35.42
CA ILE A 10 12.61 -10.59 -34.32
C ILE A 10 13.22 -9.99 -33.04
N GLY A 11 14.38 -9.33 -33.13
CA GLY A 11 15.03 -8.68 -32.00
C GLY A 11 14.15 -7.59 -31.37
N ILE A 12 13.52 -6.74 -32.17
CA ILE A 12 12.60 -5.69 -31.68
C ILE A 12 11.37 -6.30 -31.02
N ASN A 13 10.79 -7.36 -31.60
CA ASN A 13 9.63 -8.03 -31.00
C ASN A 13 9.97 -8.68 -29.65
N LEU A 14 11.14 -9.30 -29.54
CA LEU A 14 11.60 -9.87 -28.26
C LEU A 14 11.81 -8.78 -27.21
N LEU A 15 12.42 -7.64 -27.58
CA LEU A 15 12.59 -6.50 -26.68
C LEU A 15 11.25 -5.91 -26.25
N ALA A 16 10.29 -5.77 -27.16
CA ALA A 16 8.95 -5.29 -26.87
C ALA A 16 8.22 -6.22 -25.89
N LEU A 17 8.37 -7.53 -26.05
CA LEU A 17 7.76 -8.53 -25.17
C LEU A 17 8.38 -8.51 -23.77
N LEU A 18 9.70 -8.31 -23.66
CA LEU A 18 10.39 -8.13 -22.38
C LEU A 18 9.95 -6.83 -21.68
N ALA A 19 9.85 -5.73 -22.43
CA ALA A 19 9.39 -4.45 -21.90
C ALA A 19 7.93 -4.52 -21.42
N TYR A 20 7.05 -5.15 -22.19
CA TYR A 20 5.65 -5.36 -21.83
C TYR A 20 5.52 -6.15 -20.52
N ARG A 21 6.29 -7.24 -20.36
CA ARG A 21 6.31 -8.02 -19.11
C ARG A 21 6.80 -7.19 -17.92
N LYS A 22 7.88 -6.41 -18.09
CA LYS A 22 8.37 -5.51 -17.03
C LYS A 22 7.34 -4.46 -16.64
N LEU A 23 6.70 -3.82 -17.61
CA LEU A 23 5.64 -2.82 -17.39
C LEU A 23 4.43 -3.42 -16.67
N GLY A 24 4.02 -4.63 -17.03
CA GLY A 24 2.95 -5.35 -16.33
C GLY A 24 3.25 -5.61 -14.85
N LEU A 25 4.46 -6.06 -14.53
CA LEU A 25 4.91 -6.27 -13.15
C LEU A 25 4.99 -4.97 -12.35
N LEU A 26 5.44 -3.88 -12.97
CA LEU A 26 5.49 -2.57 -12.33
C LEU A 26 4.08 -2.04 -12.02
N ARG A 27 3.13 -2.27 -12.94
CA ARG A 27 1.73 -1.86 -12.77
C ARG A 27 1.05 -2.60 -11.63
N SER A 28 1.23 -3.93 -11.53
CA SER A 28 0.63 -4.70 -10.43
C SER A 28 1.20 -4.30 -9.07
N ILE A 29 2.52 -4.07 -8.99
CA ILE A 29 3.16 -3.59 -7.75
C ILE A 29 2.62 -2.21 -7.35
N SER A 30 2.41 -1.32 -8.32
CA SER A 30 1.84 0.01 -8.07
C SER A 30 0.40 -0.06 -7.60
N GLN A 31 -0.39 -0.98 -8.14
CA GLN A 31 -1.80 -1.15 -7.76
C GLN A 31 -1.94 -1.71 -6.34
N ILE A 32 -1.14 -2.72 -5.99
CA ILE A 32 -1.12 -3.30 -4.63
C ILE A 32 -0.72 -2.22 -3.61
N GLN A 33 0.27 -1.37 -3.94
CA GLN A 33 0.67 -0.28 -3.05
C GLN A 33 -0.46 0.76 -2.85
N ALA A 34 -1.17 1.10 -3.92
CA ALA A 34 -2.28 2.05 -3.84
C ALA A 34 -3.46 1.50 -3.03
N GLU A 35 -3.76 0.21 -3.15
CA GLU A 35 -4.85 -0.45 -2.41
C GLU A 35 -4.56 -0.51 -0.91
N VAL A 36 -3.33 -0.89 -0.53
CA VAL A 36 -2.87 -0.90 0.87
C VAL A 36 -2.87 0.50 1.48
N GLU A 37 -2.42 1.51 0.74
CA GLU A 37 -2.47 2.90 1.21
C GLU A 37 -3.91 3.39 1.44
N LEU A 38 -4.85 2.96 0.60
CA LEU A 38 -6.28 3.24 0.74
C LEU A 38 -6.89 2.55 1.96
N GLU A 39 -6.53 1.29 2.20
CA GLU A 39 -6.96 0.53 3.38
C GLU A 39 -6.46 1.17 4.67
N MET A 40 -5.17 1.53 4.73
CA MET A 40 -4.56 2.22 5.87
C MET A 40 -5.18 3.59 6.12
N HIS A 41 -5.51 4.33 5.07
CA HIS A 41 -6.25 5.60 5.20
C HIS A 41 -7.67 5.39 5.73
N SER A 42 -8.37 4.34 5.30
CA SER A 42 -9.72 4.03 5.79
C SER A 42 -9.73 3.66 7.28
N ARG A 43 -8.73 2.89 7.73
CA ARG A 43 -8.55 2.52 9.15
C ARG A 43 -8.26 3.74 10.01
N ALA A 44 -7.33 4.61 9.58
CA ALA A 44 -7.06 5.88 10.26
C ALA A 44 -8.32 6.75 10.38
N HIS A 45 -9.09 6.87 9.31
CA HIS A 45 -10.32 7.65 9.31
C HIS A 45 -11.34 7.10 10.33
N LYS A 46 -11.51 5.77 10.39
CA LYS A 46 -12.40 5.13 11.35
C LYS A 46 -11.95 5.38 12.80
N LEU A 47 -10.66 5.29 13.10
CA LEU A 47 -10.10 5.59 14.41
C LEU A 47 -10.32 7.05 14.81
N LEU A 48 -10.17 8.00 13.87
CA LEU A 48 -10.45 9.41 14.12
C LEU A 48 -11.93 9.67 14.41
N VAL A 49 -12.84 9.03 13.66
CA VAL A 49 -14.29 9.15 13.90
C VAL A 49 -14.66 8.55 15.26
N GLN A 50 -14.06 7.42 15.66
CA GLN A 50 -14.27 6.82 16.98
C GLN A 50 -13.79 7.73 18.10
N ARG A 51 -12.62 8.37 17.94
CA ARG A 51 -12.12 9.36 18.89
C ARG A 51 -13.08 10.55 19.01
N ASP A 52 -13.56 11.08 17.90
CA ASP A 52 -14.50 12.21 17.89
C ASP A 52 -15.82 11.87 18.60
N GLN A 53 -16.32 10.64 18.42
CA GLN A 53 -17.49 10.14 19.13
C GLN A 53 -17.28 9.98 20.64
N LEU A 54 -16.07 9.59 21.06
CA LEU A 54 -15.69 9.50 22.47
C LEU A 54 -15.59 10.90 23.10
N GLU A 55 -14.99 11.87 22.41
CA GLU A 55 -14.82 13.25 22.91
C GLU A 55 -16.12 14.05 22.99
N VAL A 56 -17.05 13.83 22.07
CA VAL A 56 -18.38 14.48 22.10
C VAL A 56 -19.24 13.94 23.26
N GLY A 57 -18.77 12.95 24.02
CA GLY A 57 -19.41 12.48 25.25
C GLY A 57 -20.71 11.71 25.00
N LEU A 58 -20.86 11.11 23.81
CA LEU A 58 -22.00 10.26 23.45
C LEU A 58 -22.04 8.95 24.25
N VAL A 59 -20.92 8.51 24.83
CA VAL A 59 -20.77 7.27 25.60
C VAL A 59 -20.54 7.63 27.08
N LYS A 60 -21.58 7.98 27.84
CA LYS A 60 -21.43 8.46 29.24
C LYS A 60 -21.16 7.38 30.30
N GLU A 61 -21.30 6.10 29.98
CA GLU A 61 -21.25 5.01 30.99
C GLU A 61 -20.07 4.03 30.82
N ALA A 62 -19.22 4.20 29.81
CA ALA A 62 -18.06 3.33 29.57
C ALA A 62 -16.88 4.05 28.89
N VAL A 63 -16.72 5.36 29.14
CA VAL A 63 -15.68 6.19 28.51
C VAL A 63 -14.30 5.59 28.71
N ASP A 64 -13.95 5.20 29.93
CA ASP A 64 -12.61 4.71 30.25
C ASP A 64 -12.28 3.38 29.55
N GLU A 65 -13.25 2.46 29.46
CA GLU A 65 -13.05 1.17 28.78
C GLU A 65 -13.03 1.32 27.26
N ALA A 66 -13.85 2.21 26.70
CA ALA A 66 -13.86 2.50 25.27
C ALA A 66 -12.63 3.32 24.83
N ASP A 67 -12.12 4.21 25.69
CA ASP A 67 -10.88 4.96 25.47
C ASP A 67 -9.65 4.06 25.55
N GLU A 68 -9.57 3.17 26.53
CA GLU A 68 -8.48 2.16 26.60
C GLU A 68 -8.52 1.21 25.41
N LYS A 69 -9.71 0.79 24.98
CA LYS A 69 -9.86 -0.01 23.76
C LYS A 69 -9.42 0.76 22.51
N TRP A 70 -9.80 2.03 22.39
CA TRP A 70 -9.39 2.87 21.27
C TRP A 70 -7.87 3.08 21.24
N LYS A 71 -7.22 3.28 22.39
CA LYS A 71 -5.75 3.35 22.49
C LYS A 71 -5.10 2.04 22.05
N GLY A 72 -5.68 0.89 22.41
CA GLY A 72 -5.22 -0.43 21.95
C GLY A 72 -5.32 -0.58 20.43
N ASP A 73 -6.50 -0.28 19.86
CA ASP A 73 -6.73 -0.32 18.41
C ASP A 73 -5.82 0.67 17.65
N LEU A 74 -5.53 1.83 18.25
CA LEU A 74 -4.57 2.80 17.70
C LEU A 74 -3.13 2.29 17.76
N ALA A 75 -2.72 1.66 18.86
CA ALA A 75 -1.37 1.10 19.00
C ALA A 75 -1.13 -0.01 17.98
N GLU A 76 -2.10 -0.91 17.78
CA GLU A 76 -2.05 -1.95 16.75
C GLU A 76 -1.95 -1.34 15.35
N TYR A 77 -2.77 -0.32 15.05
CA TYR A 77 -2.69 0.40 13.78
C TYR A 77 -1.32 1.06 13.55
N MET A 78 -0.75 1.68 14.59
CA MET A 78 0.57 2.33 14.50
C MET A 78 1.69 1.31 14.27
N GLU A 79 1.63 0.14 14.91
CA GLU A 79 2.60 -0.94 14.71
C GLU A 79 2.54 -1.48 13.27
N GLU A 80 1.33 -1.76 12.76
CA GLU A 80 1.16 -2.19 11.37
C GLU A 80 1.66 -1.13 10.38
N PHE A 81 1.37 0.14 10.63
CA PHE A 81 1.81 1.26 9.79
C PHE A 81 3.34 1.35 9.74
N GLU A 82 4.02 1.23 10.87
CA GLU A 82 5.49 1.23 10.92
C GLU A 82 6.09 0.01 10.20
N GLN A 83 5.51 -1.18 10.37
CA GLN A 83 5.94 -2.38 9.66
C GLN A 83 5.80 -2.22 8.14
N GLU A 84 4.69 -1.67 7.66
CA GLU A 84 4.51 -1.38 6.25
C GLU A 84 5.47 -0.31 5.73
N ALA A 85 5.72 0.76 6.51
CA ALA A 85 6.69 1.79 6.16
C ALA A 85 8.11 1.20 6.04
N LEU A 86 8.49 0.29 6.94
CA LEU A 86 9.73 -0.48 6.88
C LEU A 86 9.79 -1.35 5.62
N LEU A 87 8.72 -2.07 5.27
CA LEU A 87 8.64 -2.87 4.06
C LEU A 87 8.76 -2.00 2.80
N ARG A 88 8.11 -0.83 2.75
CA ARG A 88 8.24 0.14 1.66
C ARG A 88 9.67 0.67 1.55
N SER A 89 10.33 0.96 2.68
CA SER A 89 11.72 1.41 2.70
C SER A 89 12.68 0.34 2.16
N LYS A 90 12.54 -0.92 2.60
CA LYS A 90 13.33 -2.06 2.11
C LYS A 90 13.11 -2.31 0.62
N LYS A 91 11.86 -2.23 0.16
CA LYS A 91 11.51 -2.41 -1.25
C LYS A 91 12.05 -1.28 -2.13
N ARG A 92 12.11 -0.04 -1.61
CA ARG A 92 12.74 1.10 -2.30
C ARG A 92 14.26 0.93 -2.37
N LEU A 93 14.90 0.47 -1.30
CA LEU A 93 16.34 0.16 -1.25
C LEU A 93 16.74 -0.94 -2.23
N ASN A 94 15.94 -2.00 -2.39
CA ASN A 94 16.19 -3.05 -3.39
C ASN A 94 15.88 -2.64 -4.84
N ARG A 95 15.35 -1.44 -5.08
CA ARG A 95 14.99 -0.93 -6.41
C ARG A 95 16.02 0.06 -6.98
N VAL A 96 16.94 0.55 -6.15
CA VAL A 96 18.08 1.42 -6.50
C VAL A 96 19.33 0.56 -6.61
#